data_AF-A0A3M1TH28-F1
#
_entry.id   AF-A0A3M1TH28-F1
#
_cell.length_a   1.000
_cell.length_b   1.000
_cell.length_c   1.000
_cell.angle_alpha   90.00
_cell.angle_beta   90.00
_cell.angle_gamma   90.00
#
_symmetry.space_group_name_H-M   'P 1'
#
loop_
_entity.id
_entity.type
_entity.pdbx_description
1 polymer ?
#
loop_
_entity_poly.entity_id
_entity_poly.type
_entity_poly.pdbx_seq_one_letter_code
_entity_poly.pdbx_strand_id
1 'polypeptide(L)' 'MYATAGVREYWVLDLVQRQLIVFRHPEETDYQSRVELKDGTIAPLAFPEVEISVSQLLG' A
#
# COMPACT_ATOMS: atom_id res chain seq x y z
N MET A 1 -1.92 17.23 -0.69
CA MET A 1 -3.04 16.53 -0.02
C MET A 1 -3.51 15.43 -0.96
N TYR A 2 -3.05 14.19 -0.77
CA TYR A 2 -3.31 13.07 -1.69
C TYR A 2 -4.74 12.50 -1.58
N ALA A 3 -5.38 12.68 -0.42
CA ALA A 3 -6.78 12.32 -0.22
C ALA A 3 -7.75 13.10 -1.15
N THR A 4 -7.41 14.34 -1.51
CA THR A 4 -8.24 15.20 -2.36
C THR A 4 -8.09 14.90 -3.87
N ALA A 5 -7.13 14.05 -4.25
CA ALA A 5 -6.87 13.69 -5.65
C ALA A 5 -7.59 12.41 -6.11
N GLY A 6 -8.46 11.81 -5.27
CA GLY A 6 -9.18 10.58 -5.62
C GLY A 6 -8.32 9.32 -5.60
N VAL A 7 -7.15 9.37 -4.95
CA VAL A 7 -6.26 8.21 -4.78
C VAL A 7 -6.83 7.32 -3.68
N ARG A 8 -7.54 6.25 -4.11
CA ARG A 8 -8.20 5.27 -3.23
C ARG A 8 -7.23 4.38 -2.44
N GLU A 9 -5.97 4.32 -2.87
CA GLU A 9 -4.95 3.45 -2.30
C GLU A 9 -3.56 4.08 -2.52
N TYR A 10 -2.73 4.12 -1.48
CA TYR A 10 -1.37 4.67 -1.53
C TYR A 10 -0.36 3.75 -0.86
N TRP A 11 0.77 3.50 -1.52
CA TRP A 11 1.80 2.54 -1.11
C TRP A 11 3.08 3.28 -0.73
N VAL A 12 3.63 2.98 0.43
CA VAL A 12 4.89 3.52 0.95
C VAL A 12 5.85 2.38 1.14
N LEU A 13 6.98 2.41 0.44
CA LEU A 13 8.07 1.46 0.66
C LEU A 13 9.04 2.06 1.67
N ASP A 14 9.13 1.45 2.85
CA ASP A 14 10.18 1.73 3.82
C ASP A 14 11.35 0.78 3.58
N LEU A 15 12.33 1.25 2.83
CA LEU A 15 13.55 0.48 2.53
C LEU A 15 14.48 0.36 3.74
N VAL A 16 14.36 1.26 4.73
CA VAL A 16 15.20 1.24 5.94
C VAL A 16 14.78 0.10 6.84
N GLN A 17 13.47 -0.05 7.05
CA GLN A 17 12.88 -1.14 7.84
C GLN A 17 12.55 -2.39 7.00
N ARG A 18 12.77 -2.33 5.67
CA ARG A 18 12.40 -3.36 4.68
C ARG A 18 10.95 -3.79 4.84
N GLN A 19 10.04 -2.83 4.70
CA GLN A 19 8.61 -3.08 4.78
C GLN A 19 7.83 -2.22 3.81
N LEU A 20 6.76 -2.79 3.26
CA LEU A 20 5.75 -2.09 2.49
C LEU A 20 4.60 -1.70 3.41
N ILE A 21 4.22 -0.42 3.37
CA ILE A 21 3.09 0.13 4.11
C ILE A 21 2.05 0.57 3.10
N VAL A 22 0.88 -0.06 3.11
CA VAL A 22 -0.23 0.25 2.20
C VAL A 22 -1.36 0.92 2.97
N PHE A 23 -1.76 2.10 2.52
CA PHE A 23 -2.88 2.86 3.05
C PHE A 23 -4.09 2.69 2.14
N ARG A 24 -5.20 2.19 2.68
CA ARG A 24 -6.48 1.92 1.99
C ARG A 24 -7.64 2.59 2.73
N HIS A 25 -8.77 2.72 2.04
CA HIS A 25 -10.02 3.29 2.57
C HIS A 25 -9.85 4.74 3.05
N PRO A 26 -9.73 5.72 2.13
CA PRO A 26 -9.84 7.12 2.51
C PRO A 26 -11.30 7.44 2.86
N GLU A 27 -11.67 7.33 4.13
CA GLU A 27 -12.92 7.91 4.64
C GLU A 27 -12.61 9.31 5.16
N GLU A 28 -13.26 10.31 4.54
CA GLU A 28 -13.40 11.76 4.80
C GLU A 28 -12.28 12.57 5.51
N THR A 29 -11.46 12.00 6.38
CA THR A 29 -10.40 12.72 7.09
C THR A 29 -9.18 11.86 7.48
N ASP A 30 -9.22 10.53 7.36
CA ASP A 30 -8.06 9.68 7.73
C ASP A 30 -8.00 8.34 6.95
N TYR A 31 -6.81 7.77 6.82
CA TYR A 31 -6.62 6.45 6.19
C TYR A 31 -6.75 5.37 7.27
N GLN A 32 -7.94 4.83 7.49
CA GLN A 32 -8.18 3.88 8.59
C GLN A 32 -7.51 2.52 8.41
N SER A 33 -7.17 2.12 7.18
CA SER A 33 -6.55 0.82 6.93
C SER A 33 -5.09 1.00 6.53
N ARG A 34 -4.18 0.77 7.48
CA ARG A 34 -2.74 0.62 7.23
C ARG A 34 -2.38 -0.87 7.29
N VAL A 35 -1.82 -1.37 6.20
CA VAL A 35 -1.30 -2.73 6.12
C VAL A 35 0.22 -2.64 6.02
N GLU A 36 0.93 -3.31 6.93
CA GLU A 36 2.39 -3.37 6.93
C GLU A 36 2.82 -4.79 6.58
N LEU A 37 3.54 -4.93 5.47
CA LEU A 37 4.03 -6.21 4.97
C LEU A 37 5.54 -6.16 4.89
N LYS A 38 6.19 -7.18 5.45
CA LYS A 38 7.65 -7.36 5.33
C LYS A 38 8.01 -8.39 4.26
N ASP A 39 7.08 -9.30 3.98
CA ASP A 39 7.23 -10.39 3.03
C ASP A 39 5.84 -10.86 2.55
N GLY A 40 5.80 -11.73 1.55
CA GLY A 40 4.58 -12.23 0.92
C GLY A 40 4.19 -11.48 -0.33
N THR A 41 2.93 -11.63 -0.73
CA THR A 41 2.39 -11.10 -1.97
C THR A 41 1.20 -10.19 -1.68
N ILE A 42 1.12 -9.06 -2.38
CA ILE A 42 0.02 -8.10 -2.26
C ILE A 42 -0.51 -7.73 -3.64
N ALA A 43 -1.83 -7.66 -3.76
CA ALA A 43 -2.51 -7.18 -4.97
C ALA A 43 -3.07 -5.77 -4.74
N PRO A 44 -2.90 -4.83 -5.71
CA PRO A 44 -3.57 -3.53 -5.70
C PRO A 44 -5.08 -3.66 -5.76
N LEU A 45 -5.80 -2.78 -5.07
CA LEU A 45 -7.27 -2.76 -5.14
C LEU A 45 -7.80 -2.49 -6.55
N ALA A 46 -7.05 -1.72 -7.36
CA ALA A 46 -7.42 -1.44 -8.75
C ALA A 46 -7.20 -2.66 -9.68
N PHE A 47 -6.32 -3.58 -9.31
CA PHE A 47 -5.92 -4.74 -10.12
C PHE A 47 -5.73 -5.97 -9.21
N PRO A 48 -6.82 -6.58 -8.72
CA PRO A 48 -6.75 -7.71 -7.80
C PRO A 48 -6.11 -8.96 -8.43
N GLU A 49 -6.02 -9.02 -9.75
CA GLU A 49 -5.34 -10.08 -10.51
C GLU A 49 -3.82 -9.92 -10.57
N VAL A 50 -3.28 -8.75 -10.21
CA VAL A 50 -1.84 -8.48 -10.24
C VAL A 50 -1.28 -8.68 -8.86
N GLU A 51 -0.69 -9.85 -8.62
CA GLU A 51 0.01 -10.17 -7.39
C GLU A 51 1.46 -9.68 -7.45
N ILE A 52 1.83 -8.79 -6.54
CA ILE A 52 3.18 -8.21 -6.45
C ILE A 52 3.87 -8.75 -5.19
N SER A 53 5.04 -9.36 -5.37
CA SER A 53 5.86 -9.80 -4.24
C SER A 53 6.46 -8.60 -3.51
N VAL A 54 6.22 -8.51 -2.21
CA VAL A 54 6.75 -7.45 -1.33
C VAL A 54 8.28 -7.49 -1.32
N SER A 55 8.87 -8.68 -1.32
CA SER A 55 10.31 -8.88 -1.34
C SER A 55 10.94 -8.36 -2.64
N GLN A 56 10.24 -8.51 -3.78
CA GLN A 56 10.70 -7.97 -5.07
C GLN A 56 10.65 -6.43 -5.12
N LEU A 57 9.72 -5.82 -4.37
CA LEU A 57 9.62 -4.35 -4.26
C LEU A 57 10.73 -3.77 -3.37
N LEU A 58 11.14 -4.51 -2.33
CA LEU A 58 12.10 -4.06 -1.34
C LEU A 58 13.57 -4.28 -1.73
N GLY A 59 13.83 -5.14 -2.72
CA GLY A 59 15.18 -5.42 -3.23
C GLY A 59 15.92 -6.55 -2.54
#